data_AF-A0A7Y0XB20-F1
#
_entry.id   AF-A0A7Y0XB20-F1
#
_cell.length_a   1.000
_cell.length_b   1.000
_cell.length_c   1.000
_cell.angle_alpha   90.00
_cell.angle_beta   90.00
_cell.angle_gamma   90.00
#
_symmetry.space_group_name_H-M   'P 1'
#
loop_
_entity.id
_entity.type
_entity.pdbx_description
1 polymer ?
#
loop_
_entity_poly.entity_id
_entity_poly.type
_entity_poly.pdbx_seq_one_letter_code
_entity_poly.pdbx_strand_id
1 'polypeptide(L)'
;MTDVNKALELTENLLSELANTVVNALSNAGAGRVVDKELCEQAQYDIGAAMREAKQLFQGNKNKFGKWRDENIIGNGKRTVDKRTLTRWTNLCEFGTLDECRKVGFTKVYKLSSKRYAPLREQIKQHLEQHPDVESDTINEMFNDFATQLKTEKKQTTPVVNDDLVDKVSELEARLKELEQENANLRQQLEGQPTLEAA
;
A
#
# COMPACT_ATOMS: atom_id res chain seq x y z
N MET A 1 -39.10 -0.03 -22.75
CA MET A 1 -37.69 0.02 -22.31
C MET A 1 -37.68 0.81 -21.01
N THR A 2 -37.40 0.16 -19.88
CA THR A 2 -37.48 0.78 -18.54
C THR A 2 -36.30 1.72 -18.32
N ASP A 3 -36.45 2.73 -17.46
CA ASP A 3 -35.37 3.69 -17.14
C ASP A 3 -34.10 3.00 -16.60
N VAL A 4 -34.27 1.85 -15.95
CA VAL A 4 -33.16 0.99 -15.50
C VAL A 4 -32.32 0.47 -16.67
N ASN A 5 -32.94 0.07 -17.78
CA ASN A 5 -32.21 -0.45 -18.94
C ASN A 5 -31.40 0.66 -19.63
N LYS A 6 -31.92 1.89 -19.69
CA LYS A 6 -31.20 3.04 -20.23
C LYS A 6 -30.00 3.43 -19.37
N ALA A 7 -30.16 3.41 -18.03
CA ALA A 7 -29.06 3.71 -17.11
C ALA A 7 -27.93 2.66 -17.19
N LEU A 8 -28.30 1.39 -17.39
CA LEU A 8 -27.34 0.31 -17.60
C LEU A 8 -26.54 0.51 -18.90
N GLU A 9 -27.24 0.79 -20.01
CA GLU A 9 -26.62 1.02 -21.32
C GLU A 9 -25.67 2.23 -21.31
N LEU A 10 -26.06 3.33 -20.63
CA LEU A 10 -25.18 4.49 -20.44
C LEU A 10 -23.91 4.13 -19.67
N THR A 11 -24.03 3.29 -18.63
CA THR A 11 -22.88 2.85 -17.82
C THR A 11 -21.94 1.97 -18.64
N GLU A 12 -22.48 1.07 -19.45
CA GLU A 12 -21.69 0.21 -20.34
C GLU A 12 -20.96 0.99 -21.43
N ASN A 13 -21.63 1.97 -22.03
CA ASN A 13 -21.01 2.88 -23.01
C ASN A 13 -19.86 3.68 -22.38
N LEU A 14 -20.07 4.25 -21.20
CA LEU A 14 -19.03 5.00 -20.49
C LEU A 14 -17.84 4.09 -20.11
N LEU A 15 -18.10 2.88 -19.64
CA LEU A 15 -17.03 1.91 -19.36
C LEU A 15 -16.23 1.55 -20.63
N SER A 16 -16.88 1.45 -21.78
CA SER A 16 -16.20 1.22 -23.07
C SER A 16 -15.32 2.41 -23.46
N GLU A 17 -15.82 3.64 -23.32
CA GLU A 17 -15.06 4.87 -23.58
C GLU A 17 -13.84 5.02 -22.67
N LEU A 18 -13.99 4.71 -21.38
CA LEU A 18 -12.90 4.71 -20.42
C LEU A 18 -11.84 3.66 -20.76
N ALA A 19 -12.25 2.46 -21.20
CA ALA A 19 -11.32 1.43 -21.64
C ALA A 19 -10.53 1.87 -22.88
N ASN A 20 -11.20 2.48 -23.86
CA ASN A 20 -10.56 3.02 -25.06
C ASN A 20 -9.56 4.14 -24.72
N THR A 21 -9.93 5.04 -23.81
CA THR A 21 -9.05 6.11 -23.30
C THR A 21 -7.76 5.52 -22.73
N VAL A 22 -7.88 4.51 -21.86
CA VAL A 22 -6.72 3.83 -21.28
C VAL A 22 -5.86 3.20 -22.37
N VAL A 23 -6.47 2.41 -23.26
CA VAL A 23 -5.74 1.68 -24.32
C VAL A 23 -4.99 2.62 -25.26
N ASN A 24 -5.59 3.76 -25.62
CA ASN A 24 -4.97 4.76 -26.48
C ASN A 24 -3.80 5.46 -25.79
N ALA A 25 -3.96 5.84 -24.52
CA ALA A 25 -2.92 6.51 -23.74
C ALA A 25 -1.72 5.61 -23.42
N LEU A 26 -1.89 4.28 -23.37
CA LEU A 26 -0.80 3.34 -23.08
C LEU A 26 0.40 3.47 -24.03
N SER A 27 0.18 3.89 -25.28
CA SER A 27 1.26 4.10 -26.25
C SER A 27 2.24 5.20 -25.84
N ASN A 28 1.75 6.18 -25.07
CA ASN A 28 2.53 7.34 -24.62
C ASN A 28 3.04 7.20 -23.17
N ALA A 29 2.48 6.28 -22.39
CA ALA A 29 2.81 6.10 -20.96
C ALA A 29 4.18 5.43 -20.68
N GLY A 30 5.07 5.34 -21.69
CA GLY A 30 6.44 4.84 -21.53
C GLY A 30 6.60 3.31 -21.54
N ALA A 31 5.62 2.55 -22.04
CA ALA A 31 5.68 1.09 -22.15
C ALA A 31 6.60 0.57 -23.29
N GLY A 32 7.79 1.17 -23.47
CA GLY A 32 8.83 0.66 -24.38
C GLY A 32 9.32 1.60 -25.51
N ARG A 33 9.09 2.91 -25.43
CA ARG A 33 9.64 3.90 -26.40
C ARG A 33 10.19 5.14 -25.68
N VAL A 34 11.11 5.84 -26.32
CA VAL A 34 11.56 7.17 -25.89
C VAL A 34 10.42 8.15 -26.19
N VAL A 35 9.58 8.39 -25.19
CA VAL A 35 8.51 9.39 -25.23
C VAL A 35 8.98 10.58 -24.41
N ASP A 36 8.62 11.78 -24.83
CA ASP A 36 8.81 13.00 -24.04
C ASP A 36 8.27 12.82 -22.61
N LYS A 37 8.99 13.37 -21.63
CA LYS A 37 8.69 13.16 -20.21
C LYS A 37 7.31 13.70 -19.84
N GLU A 38 6.96 14.89 -20.32
CA GLU A 38 5.68 15.53 -19.99
C GLU A 38 4.52 14.76 -20.61
N LEU A 39 4.67 14.32 -21.87
CA LEU A 39 3.70 13.46 -22.55
C LEU A 39 3.52 12.12 -21.84
N CYS A 40 4.61 11.54 -21.33
CA CYS A 40 4.57 10.30 -20.57
C CYS A 40 3.81 10.49 -19.25
N GLU A 41 4.14 11.52 -18.49
CA GLU A 41 3.47 11.84 -17.22
C GLU A 41 1.98 12.16 -17.42
N GLN A 42 1.64 12.91 -18.46
CA GLN A 42 0.25 13.19 -18.83
C GLN A 42 -0.51 11.89 -19.13
N ALA A 43 0.04 11.03 -19.99
CA ALA A 43 -0.60 9.76 -20.35
C ALA A 43 -0.79 8.84 -19.13
N GLN A 44 0.20 8.77 -18.24
CA GLN A 44 0.10 8.01 -17.00
C GLN A 44 -1.02 8.55 -16.08
N TYR A 45 -1.14 9.87 -15.98
CA TYR A 45 -2.20 10.51 -15.19
C TYR A 45 -3.58 10.29 -15.82
N ASP A 46 -3.73 10.43 -17.13
CA ASP A 46 -4.99 10.22 -17.85
C ASP A 46 -5.49 8.77 -17.70
N ILE A 47 -4.58 7.80 -17.81
CA ILE A 47 -4.89 6.39 -17.52
C ILE A 47 -5.35 6.25 -16.07
N GLY A 48 -4.66 6.88 -15.12
CA GLY A 48 -5.03 6.89 -13.72
C GLY A 48 -6.44 7.42 -13.48
N ALA A 49 -6.80 8.52 -14.15
CA ALA A 49 -8.08 9.19 -14.04
C ALA A 49 -9.21 8.31 -14.60
N ALA A 50 -9.04 7.77 -15.80
CA ALA A 50 -10.01 6.87 -16.41
C ALA A 50 -10.23 5.60 -15.56
N MET A 51 -9.17 5.05 -14.98
CA MET A 51 -9.25 3.91 -14.07
C MET A 51 -9.98 4.24 -12.76
N ARG A 52 -9.77 5.46 -12.21
CA ARG A 52 -10.47 5.94 -11.01
C ARG A 52 -11.97 6.10 -11.27
N GLU A 53 -12.33 6.68 -12.42
CA GLU A 53 -13.71 6.86 -12.83
C GLU A 53 -14.42 5.52 -13.05
N ALA A 54 -13.78 4.60 -13.79
CA ALA A 54 -14.31 3.25 -13.96
C ALA A 54 -14.56 2.56 -12.61
N LYS A 55 -13.62 2.68 -11.66
CA LYS A 55 -13.77 2.14 -10.29
C LYS A 55 -14.96 2.75 -9.54
N GLN A 56 -15.29 4.02 -9.76
CA GLN A 56 -16.46 4.68 -9.16
C GLN A 56 -17.77 4.16 -9.75
N LEU A 57 -17.83 3.84 -11.04
CA LEU A 57 -19.01 3.21 -11.67
C LEU A 57 -19.32 1.84 -11.07
N PHE A 58 -18.31 1.10 -10.63
CA PHE A 58 -18.49 -0.14 -9.87
C PHE A 58 -18.76 0.09 -8.37
N GLN A 59 -18.93 1.34 -7.91
CA GLN A 59 -19.16 1.72 -6.51
C GLN A 59 -18.11 1.13 -5.56
N GLY A 60 -16.86 1.01 -6.02
CA GLY A 60 -15.79 0.39 -5.24
C GLY A 60 -15.87 -1.14 -5.09
N ASN A 61 -16.75 -1.83 -5.81
CA ASN A 61 -16.77 -3.30 -5.88
C ASN A 61 -15.51 -3.82 -6.57
N LYS A 62 -14.49 -4.13 -5.76
CA LYS A 62 -13.15 -4.54 -6.21
C LYS A 62 -13.17 -5.76 -7.12
N ASN A 63 -14.09 -6.69 -6.90
CA ASN A 63 -14.17 -7.93 -7.68
C ASN A 63 -14.73 -7.65 -9.08
N LYS A 64 -15.82 -6.89 -9.18
CA LYS A 64 -16.42 -6.51 -10.48
C LYS A 64 -15.49 -5.61 -11.28
N PHE A 65 -14.93 -4.58 -10.65
CA PHE A 65 -13.94 -3.71 -11.29
C PHE A 65 -12.68 -4.48 -11.71
N GLY A 66 -12.18 -5.37 -10.85
CA GLY A 66 -11.02 -6.21 -11.14
C GLY A 66 -11.24 -7.09 -12.36
N LYS A 67 -12.42 -7.73 -12.47
CA LYS A 67 -12.82 -8.52 -13.63
C LYS A 67 -12.89 -7.65 -14.90
N TRP A 68 -13.58 -6.52 -14.83
CA TRP A 68 -13.68 -5.58 -15.96
C TRP A 68 -12.30 -5.11 -16.46
N ARG A 69 -11.41 -4.70 -15.55
CA ARG A 69 -10.04 -4.30 -15.90
C ARG A 69 -9.28 -5.44 -16.57
N ASP A 70 -9.39 -6.63 -16.01
CA ASP A 70 -8.69 -7.80 -16.52
C ASP A 70 -9.19 -8.18 -17.93
N GLU A 71 -10.48 -8.05 -18.22
CA GLU A 71 -11.07 -8.35 -19.53
C GLU A 71 -10.79 -7.26 -20.57
N ASN A 72 -10.96 -5.99 -20.21
CA ASN A 72 -10.98 -4.89 -21.18
C ASN A 72 -9.61 -4.24 -21.39
N ILE A 73 -8.74 -4.25 -20.38
CA ILE A 73 -7.43 -3.58 -20.43
C ILE A 73 -6.29 -4.58 -20.56
N ILE A 74 -6.24 -5.61 -19.72
CA ILE A 74 -5.10 -6.53 -19.62
C ILE A 74 -5.24 -7.73 -20.56
N GLY A 75 -6.45 -8.29 -20.65
CA GLY A 75 -6.77 -9.53 -21.35
C GLY A 75 -6.91 -9.38 -22.87
N ASN A 76 -6.80 -8.15 -23.39
CA ASN A 76 -7.04 -7.83 -24.79
C ASN A 76 -5.89 -8.23 -25.74
N GLY A 77 -5.16 -9.31 -25.42
CA GLY A 77 -4.06 -9.88 -26.24
C GLY A 77 -2.79 -9.02 -26.37
N LYS A 78 -2.86 -7.74 -26.04
CA LYS A 78 -1.74 -6.78 -26.05
C LYS A 78 -1.31 -6.52 -24.60
N ARG A 79 -0.53 -7.41 -23.98
CA ARG A 79 0.08 -7.16 -22.66
C ARG A 79 0.97 -5.91 -22.75
N THR A 80 0.39 -4.76 -22.48
CA THR A 80 1.04 -3.44 -22.58
C THR A 80 1.37 -2.90 -21.20
N VAL A 81 0.67 -3.33 -20.14
CA VAL A 81 0.97 -2.93 -18.75
C VAL A 81 0.44 -3.94 -17.73
N ASP A 82 1.11 -4.07 -16.59
CA ASP A 82 0.70 -4.97 -15.51
C ASP A 82 -0.26 -4.33 -14.50
N LYS A 83 -0.96 -5.16 -13.70
CA LYS A 83 -1.94 -4.72 -12.69
C LYS A 83 -1.38 -3.73 -11.67
N ARG A 84 -0.11 -3.90 -11.26
CA ARG A 84 0.53 -3.05 -10.25
C ARG A 84 0.80 -1.67 -10.83
N THR A 85 1.21 -1.60 -12.09
CA THR A 85 1.45 -0.33 -12.78
C THR A 85 0.15 0.46 -12.97
N LEU A 86 -0.95 -0.19 -13.39
CA LEU A 86 -2.26 0.46 -13.42
C LEU A 86 -2.68 0.99 -12.04
N THR A 87 -2.47 0.20 -10.98
CA THR A 87 -2.77 0.64 -9.61
C THR A 87 -1.94 1.85 -9.20
N ARG A 88 -0.66 1.91 -9.58
CA ARG A 88 0.22 3.07 -9.32
C ARG A 88 -0.32 4.32 -9.96
N TRP A 89 -0.75 4.24 -11.22
CA TRP A 89 -1.29 5.37 -11.96
C TRP A 89 -2.64 5.84 -11.41
N THR A 90 -3.53 4.90 -11.03
CA THR A 90 -4.78 5.27 -10.35
C THR A 90 -4.51 6.03 -9.05
N ASN A 91 -3.47 5.66 -8.29
CA ASN A 91 -3.12 6.35 -7.06
C ASN A 91 -2.65 7.81 -7.28
N LEU A 92 -2.21 8.18 -8.49
CA LEU A 92 -1.85 9.57 -8.81
C LEU A 92 -3.08 10.46 -8.70
N CYS A 93 -4.17 10.06 -9.35
CA CYS A 93 -5.42 10.81 -9.35
C CYS A 93 -6.16 10.71 -8.01
N GLU A 94 -5.88 9.70 -7.19
CA GLU A 94 -6.36 9.65 -5.79
C GLU A 94 -5.53 10.58 -4.87
N PHE A 95 -4.29 10.90 -5.25
CA PHE A 95 -3.44 11.83 -4.52
C PHE A 95 -3.86 13.29 -4.76
N GLY A 96 -3.90 13.73 -6.02
CA GLY A 96 -4.13 15.13 -6.38
C GLY A 96 -4.17 15.34 -7.89
N THR A 97 -4.00 16.59 -8.31
CA THR A 97 -3.90 17.03 -9.71
C THR A 97 -2.59 16.55 -10.37
N LEU A 98 -2.52 16.63 -11.71
CA LEU A 98 -1.30 16.30 -12.44
C LEU A 98 -0.12 17.19 -12.01
N ASP A 99 -0.37 18.48 -11.82
CA ASP A 99 0.67 19.44 -11.45
C ASP A 99 1.23 19.16 -10.04
N GLU A 100 0.34 18.88 -9.08
CA GLU A 100 0.73 18.40 -7.74
C GLU A 100 1.53 17.09 -7.83
N CYS A 101 1.12 16.15 -8.68
CA CYS A 101 1.86 14.90 -8.89
C CYS A 101 3.24 15.14 -9.51
N ARG A 102 3.41 16.15 -10.37
CA ARG A 102 4.69 16.54 -10.97
C ARG A 102 5.61 17.16 -9.93
N LYS A 103 5.11 18.07 -9.09
CA LYS A 103 5.85 18.68 -7.97
C LYS A 103 6.34 17.63 -6.99
N VAL A 104 5.48 16.69 -6.60
CA VAL A 104 5.81 15.60 -5.68
C VAL A 104 6.67 14.53 -6.35
N GLY A 105 6.47 14.30 -7.65
CA GLY A 105 7.06 13.21 -8.43
C GLY A 105 6.25 11.92 -8.34
N PHE A 106 5.97 11.32 -9.49
CA PHE A 106 5.06 10.16 -9.63
C PHE A 106 5.47 8.94 -8.79
N THR A 107 6.78 8.65 -8.74
CA THR A 107 7.31 7.55 -7.92
C THR A 107 7.11 7.79 -6.42
N LYS A 108 7.15 9.06 -5.99
CA LYS A 108 6.96 9.47 -4.60
C LYS A 108 5.49 9.43 -4.22
N VAL A 109 4.59 9.85 -5.11
CA VAL A 109 3.14 9.71 -4.92
C VAL A 109 2.75 8.26 -4.64
N TYR A 110 3.33 7.29 -5.36
CA TYR A 110 3.11 5.87 -5.06
C TYR A 110 3.63 5.46 -3.66
N LYS A 111 4.77 5.99 -3.20
CA LYS A 111 5.24 5.74 -1.83
C LYS A 111 4.25 6.30 -0.80
N LEU A 112 3.70 7.48 -1.06
CA LEU A 112 2.72 8.13 -0.19
C LEU A 112 1.41 7.36 -0.08
N SER A 113 1.05 6.49 -1.04
CA SER A 113 -0.14 5.65 -0.92
C SER A 113 -0.02 4.56 0.15
N SER A 114 1.19 4.29 0.66
CA SER A 114 1.40 3.36 1.77
C SER A 114 0.95 3.95 3.10
N LYS A 115 0.38 3.10 3.98
CA LYS A 115 -0.03 3.50 5.33
C LYS A 115 1.11 4.12 6.13
N ARG A 116 2.34 3.62 5.95
CA ARG A 116 3.55 4.13 6.64
C ARG A 116 3.81 5.61 6.38
N TYR A 117 3.43 6.11 5.20
CA TYR A 117 3.66 7.49 4.78
C TYR A 117 2.39 8.34 4.90
N ALA A 118 1.34 7.85 5.59
CA ALA A 118 0.10 8.62 5.76
C ALA A 118 0.32 9.99 6.42
N PRO A 119 1.15 10.14 7.47
CA PRO A 119 1.42 11.46 8.06
C PRO A 119 2.10 12.42 7.08
N LEU A 120 3.14 11.94 6.38
CA LEU A 120 3.83 12.75 5.36
C LEU A 120 2.90 13.13 4.20
N ARG A 121 2.03 12.20 3.76
CA ARG A 121 1.07 12.45 2.69
C ARG A 121 0.14 13.60 3.06
N GLU A 122 -0.36 13.62 4.30
CA GLU A 122 -1.23 14.68 4.78
C GLU A 122 -0.51 16.03 4.86
N GLN A 123 0.72 16.04 5.40
CA GLN A 123 1.55 17.25 5.46
C GLN A 123 1.84 17.81 4.06
N ILE A 124 2.19 16.96 3.10
CA ILE A 124 2.43 17.38 1.71
C ILE A 124 1.15 17.95 1.09
N LYS A 125 -0.01 17.32 1.32
CA LYS A 125 -1.29 17.83 0.80
C LYS A 125 -1.62 19.22 1.35
N GLN A 126 -1.49 19.40 2.66
CA GLN A 126 -1.71 20.69 3.30
C GLN A 126 -0.72 21.75 2.79
N HIS A 127 0.53 21.37 2.58
CA HIS A 127 1.55 22.28 2.07
C HIS A 127 1.28 22.71 0.63
N LEU A 128 0.87 21.78 -0.24
CA LEU A 128 0.48 22.08 -1.63
C LEU A 128 -0.75 23.01 -1.69
N GLU A 129 -1.71 22.83 -0.80
CA GLU A 129 -2.91 23.68 -0.71
C GLU A 129 -2.56 25.11 -0.26
N GLN A 130 -1.64 25.24 0.69
CA GLN A 130 -1.19 26.54 1.22
C GLN A 130 -0.19 27.26 0.29
N HIS A 131 0.61 26.48 -0.44
CA HIS A 131 1.68 26.95 -1.30
C HIS A 131 1.56 26.30 -2.68
N PRO A 132 0.61 26.74 -3.52
CA PRO A 132 0.38 26.14 -4.83
C PRO A 132 1.61 26.27 -5.73
N ASP A 133 2.44 27.31 -5.57
CA ASP A 133 3.66 27.53 -6.36
C ASP A 133 4.91 26.88 -5.75
N VAL A 134 4.76 25.95 -4.81
CA VAL A 134 5.91 25.29 -4.18
C VAL A 134 6.74 24.51 -5.19
N GLU A 135 8.06 24.68 -5.08
CA GLU A 135 9.03 23.96 -5.88
C GLU A 135 9.21 22.51 -5.41
N SER A 136 9.57 21.63 -6.35
CA SER A 136 9.77 20.21 -6.06
C SER A 136 10.81 19.96 -4.96
N ASP A 137 11.81 20.84 -4.84
CA ASP A 137 12.89 20.71 -3.85
C ASP A 137 12.41 20.82 -2.41
N THR A 138 11.47 21.71 -2.12
CA THR A 138 10.86 21.78 -0.77
C THR A 138 10.13 20.49 -0.43
N ILE A 139 9.40 19.91 -1.38
CA ILE A 139 8.76 18.60 -1.19
C ILE A 139 9.83 17.51 -1.01
N ASN A 140 10.94 17.57 -1.73
CA ASN A 140 12.05 16.63 -1.60
C ASN A 140 12.67 16.67 -0.19
N GLU A 141 12.80 17.86 0.40
CA GLU A 141 13.26 18.05 1.78
C GLU A 141 12.30 17.42 2.79
N MET A 142 10.98 17.65 2.66
CA MET A 142 9.98 17.01 3.53
C MET A 142 10.09 15.47 3.52
N PHE A 143 10.38 14.88 2.37
CA PHE A 143 10.64 13.44 2.27
C PHE A 143 11.90 12.99 3.03
N ASN A 144 12.98 13.77 2.93
CA ASN A 144 14.24 13.46 3.59
C ASN A 144 14.12 13.60 5.11
N ASP A 145 13.41 14.61 5.58
CA ASP A 145 13.14 14.83 6.99
C ASP A 145 12.31 13.69 7.58
N PHE A 146 11.23 13.30 6.90
CA PHE A 146 10.41 12.17 7.32
C PHE A 146 11.19 10.85 7.32
N ALA A 147 12.05 10.63 6.32
CA ALA A 147 12.92 9.46 6.29
C ALA A 147 13.92 9.43 7.44
N THR A 148 14.40 10.60 7.88
CA THR A 148 15.29 10.75 9.03
C THR A 148 14.56 10.49 10.34
N GLN A 149 13.35 11.04 10.52
CA GLN A 149 12.49 10.77 11.67
C GLN A 149 12.20 9.28 11.82
N LEU A 150 11.80 8.61 10.73
CA LEU A 150 11.56 7.16 10.72
C LEU A 150 12.78 6.32 11.10
N LYS A 151 14.00 6.76 10.77
CA LYS A 151 15.23 6.08 11.17
C LYS A 151 15.49 6.27 12.66
N THR A 152 15.25 7.46 13.20
CA THR A 152 15.41 7.78 14.62
C THR A 152 14.41 7.00 15.48
N GLU A 153 13.13 6.97 15.10
CA GLU A 153 12.09 6.18 15.79
C GLU A 153 12.43 4.69 15.81
N LYS A 154 12.91 4.15 14.69
CA LYS A 154 13.37 2.75 14.62
C LYS A 154 14.55 2.50 15.56
N LYS A 155 15.52 3.43 15.63
CA LYS A 155 16.66 3.32 16.54
C LYS A 155 16.27 3.42 18.01
N GLN A 156 15.21 4.16 18.35
CA GLN A 156 14.71 4.27 19.73
C GLN A 156 13.86 3.07 20.14
N THR A 157 13.08 2.50 19.23
CA THR A 157 12.21 1.33 19.52
C THR A 157 12.97 0.01 19.56
N THR A 158 14.06 -0.15 18.80
CA THR A 158 14.89 -1.37 18.81
C THR A 158 15.49 -1.73 20.17
N PRO A 159 16.13 -0.80 20.93
CA PRO A 159 16.66 -1.11 22.25
C PRO A 159 15.54 -1.40 23.26
N VAL A 160 14.43 -0.66 23.25
CA VAL A 160 13.29 -0.90 24.17
C VAL A 160 12.69 -2.30 23.99
N VAL A 161 12.53 -2.76 22.74
CA VAL A 161 12.02 -4.12 22.48
C VAL A 161 13.03 -5.18 22.89
N ASN A 162 14.33 -4.92 22.76
CA ASN A 162 15.35 -5.86 23.23
C ASN A 162 15.38 -5.94 24.76
N ASP A 163 15.27 -4.82 25.47
CA ASP A 163 15.27 -4.79 26.93
C ASP A 163 14.03 -5.55 27.49
N ASP A 164 12.84 -5.27 26.95
CA ASP A 164 11.60 -6.00 27.32
C ASP A 164 11.68 -7.51 27.05
N LEU A 165 12.40 -7.92 26.00
CA LEU A 165 12.61 -9.33 25.68
C LEU A 165 13.64 -9.97 26.61
N VAL A 166 14.70 -9.26 26.98
CA VAL A 166 15.71 -9.73 27.94
C VAL A 166 15.09 -9.89 29.32
N ASP A 167 14.24 -8.97 29.75
CA ASP A 167 13.53 -9.05 31.03
C ASP A 167 12.58 -10.26 31.05
N LYS A 168 11.81 -10.48 29.98
CA LYS A 168 10.94 -11.65 29.85
C LYS A 168 11.69 -12.97 29.80
N VAL A 169 12.83 -13.03 29.12
CA VAL A 169 13.67 -14.23 29.08
C VAL A 169 14.21 -14.52 30.47
N SER A 170 14.67 -13.50 31.21
CA SER A 170 15.16 -13.64 32.58
C SER A 170 14.06 -14.14 33.53
N GLU A 171 12.83 -13.63 33.40
CA GLU A 171 11.68 -14.09 34.18
C GLU A 171 11.32 -15.56 33.87
N LEU A 172 11.33 -15.94 32.59
CA LEU A 172 11.08 -17.31 32.17
C LEU A 172 12.17 -18.28 32.66
N GLU A 173 13.44 -17.88 32.60
CA GLU A 173 14.57 -18.67 33.11
C GLU A 173 14.48 -18.89 34.62
N ALA A 174 14.11 -17.86 35.38
CA ALA A 174 13.91 -17.98 36.83
C ALA A 174 12.77 -18.96 37.16
N ARG A 175 11.63 -18.83 36.47
CA ARG A 175 10.48 -19.72 36.66
C ARG A 175 10.76 -21.16 36.24
N LEU A 176 11.60 -21.36 35.23
CA LEU A 176 12.01 -22.69 34.79
C LEU A 176 12.88 -23.38 35.85
N LYS A 177 13.81 -22.65 36.49
CA LYS A 177 14.58 -23.17 37.63
C LYS A 177 13.71 -23.55 38.83
N GLU A 178 12.70 -22.75 39.15
CA GLU A 178 11.75 -23.07 40.23
C GLU A 178 11.00 -24.38 39.94
N LEU A 179 10.50 -24.54 38.71
CA LEU A 179 9.81 -25.76 38.28
C LEU A 179 10.73 -26.98 38.24
N GLU A 180 11.99 -26.83 37.83
CA GLU A 180 12.99 -27.90 37.87
C GLU A 180 13.26 -28.35 39.31
N GLN A 181 13.39 -27.40 40.25
CA GLN A 181 13.58 -27.69 41.66
C GLN A 181 12.35 -28.38 42.27
N GLU A 182 11.15 -27.91 41.95
CA GLU A 182 9.90 -28.52 42.40
C GLU A 182 9.76 -29.95 41.86
N ASN A 183 10.09 -30.18 40.59
CA ASN A 183 10.11 -31.53 40.00
C ASN A 183 11.12 -32.45 40.70
N ALA A 184 12.32 -31.96 41.00
CA ALA A 184 13.34 -32.72 41.72
C ALA A 184 12.84 -33.14 43.12
N ASN A 185 12.21 -32.20 43.85
CA ASN A 185 11.63 -32.47 45.16
C ASN A 185 10.49 -33.50 45.08
N LEU A 186 9.60 -33.40 44.08
CA LEU A 186 8.50 -34.34 43.88
C LEU A 186 9.01 -35.76 43.53
N ARG A 187 10.04 -35.87 42.68
CA ARG A 187 10.67 -37.16 42.37
C ARG A 187 11.26 -37.81 43.62
N GLN A 188 11.95 -37.04 44.45
CA GLN A 188 12.50 -37.53 45.71
C GLN A 188 11.41 -38.00 46.69
N GLN A 189 10.27 -37.31 46.75
CA GLN A 189 9.14 -37.74 47.56
C GLN A 189 8.50 -39.04 47.05
N LEU A 190 8.43 -39.22 45.73
CA LEU A 190 7.91 -40.45 45.11
C LEU A 190 8.85 -41.65 45.33
N GLU A 191 10.17 -41.45 45.24
CA GLU A 191 11.16 -42.50 45.55
C GLU A 191 11.17 -42.88 47.04
N GLY A 192 10.78 -41.96 47.92
CA GLY A 192 10.63 -42.18 49.37
C GLY A 192 9.32 -42.85 49.78
N GLN A 193 8.36 -43.06 48.86
CA GLN A 193 7.16 -43.81 49.18
C GLN A 193 7.44 -45.32 49.11
N PRO A 194 7.11 -46.09 50.17
CA PRO A 194 7.23 -47.53 50.10
C PRO A 194 6.27 -48.03 49.01
N THR A 195 6.80 -48.79 48.06
CA THR A 195 5.98 -49.61 47.16
C THR A 195 5.08 -50.47 48.01
N LEU A 196 3.79 -50.14 48.06
CA LEU A 196 2.76 -51.06 48.46
C LEU A 196 2.72 -52.16 47.39
N GLU A 197 3.64 -53.12 47.51
CA GLU A 197 3.47 -54.41 46.85
C GLU A 197 2.17 -55.02 47.35
N ALA A 198 1.32 -55.32 46.39
CA ALA A 198 0.01 -55.90 46.57
C ALA A 198 0.07 -57.17 47.44
N ALA A 199 -0.79 -57.23 48.44
CA ALA A 199 -1.19 -58.45 49.15
C ALA A 199 -2.69 -58.68 48.93
#